data_AF-A0A506RED9-F1
#
_entry.id   AF-A0A506RED9-F1
#
_cell.length_a   1.000
_cell.length_b   1.000
_cell.length_c   1.000
_cell.angle_alpha   90.00
_cell.angle_beta   90.00
_cell.angle_gamma   90.00
#
_symmetry.space_group_name_H-M   'P 1'
#
loop_
_entity.id
_entity.type
_entity.pdbx_description
1 polymer ?
#
loop_
_entity_poly.entity_id
_entity_poly.type
_entity_poly.pdbx_seq_one_letter_code
_entity_poly.pdbx_strand_id
1 'polypeptide(L)' 'MDVNNQLLKELLHKTDIAFEALREDPGSEECQLAYDEAKQALDSYITTVKELLQVKHRYR' A
#
# COMPACT_ATOMS: atom_id res chain seq x y z
N MET A 1 13.48 -13.13 -3.38
CA MET A 1 12.90 -11.89 -3.97
C MET A 1 11.41 -11.77 -3.61
N ASP A 2 10.94 -12.56 -2.66
CA ASP A 2 9.51 -12.82 -2.42
C ASP A 2 8.91 -12.01 -1.27
N VAL A 3 9.75 -11.50 -0.37
CA VAL A 3 9.35 -10.65 0.76
C VAL A 3 8.63 -9.38 0.27
N ASN A 4 9.08 -8.84 -0.87
CA ASN A 4 8.42 -7.70 -1.50
C ASN A 4 7.00 -8.05 -1.96
N ASN A 5 6.80 -9.24 -2.51
CA ASN A 5 5.50 -9.64 -3.03
C ASN A 5 4.51 -9.96 -1.88
N GLN A 6 5.01 -10.44 -0.73
CA GLN A 6 4.19 -10.62 0.47
C GLN A 6 3.77 -9.29 1.08
N LEU A 7 4.70 -8.36 1.29
CA LEU A 7 4.38 -7.07 1.89
C LEU A 7 3.42 -6.26 1.01
N LEU A 8 3.61 -6.31 -0.32
CA LEU A 8 2.68 -5.71 -1.26
C LEU A 8 1.27 -6.30 -1.16
N LYS A 9 1.16 -7.63 -1.05
CA LYS A 9 -0.14 -8.31 -0.88
C LYS A 9 -0.80 -7.94 0.42
N GLU A 10 -0.06 -7.85 1.52
CA GLU A 10 -0.59 -7.42 2.81
C GLU A 10 -1.09 -5.98 2.75
N LEU A 11 -0.30 -5.06 2.17
CA LEU A 11 -0.72 -3.67 2.00
C LEU A 11 -1.95 -3.55 1.10
N LEU A 12 -2.02 -4.33 0.00
CA LEU A 12 -3.22 -4.38 -0.85
C LEU A 12 -4.42 -4.86 -0.05
N HIS A 13 -4.29 -5.97 0.68
CA HIS A 13 -5.39 -6.54 1.45
C HIS A 13 -5.89 -5.58 2.53
N LYS A 14 -4.96 -4.89 3.22
CA LYS A 14 -5.28 -3.89 4.24
C LYS A 14 -6.02 -2.68 3.63
N THR A 15 -5.60 -2.27 2.44
CA THR A 15 -6.26 -1.19 1.68
C THR A 15 -7.64 -1.62 1.20
N ASP A 16 -7.80 -2.87 0.76
CA ASP A 16 -9.07 -3.43 0.27
C ASP A 16 -10.12 -3.46 1.38
N ILE A 17 -9.76 -3.97 2.56
CA ILE A 17 -10.62 -3.98 3.76
C ILE A 17 -11.01 -2.56 4.17
N ALA A 18 -10.04 -1.64 4.22
CA ALA A 18 -10.30 -0.26 4.58
C ALA A 18 -11.20 0.44 3.54
N PHE A 19 -11.06 0.09 2.26
CA PHE A 19 -11.89 0.61 1.19
C PHE A 19 -13.30 0.05 1.22
N GLU A 20 -13.48 -1.23 1.51
CA GLU A 20 -14.80 -1.83 1.70
C GLU A 20 -15.53 -1.22 2.89
N ALA A 21 -14.84 -1.05 4.02
CA ALA A 21 -15.38 -0.38 5.21
C ALA A 21 -15.76 1.08 4.90
N LEU A 22 -14.91 1.82 4.19
CA LEU A 22 -15.18 3.18 3.75
C LEU A 22 -16.34 3.25 2.75
N ARG A 23 -16.50 2.25 1.88
CA ARG A 23 -17.60 2.19 0.90
C ARG A 23 -18.93 1.92 1.59
N GLU A 24 -18.92 1.12 2.65
CA GLU A 24 -20.10 0.81 3.45
C GLU A 24 -20.49 1.99 4.36
N ASP A 25 -19.50 2.67 4.96
CA ASP A 25 -19.69 3.87 5.76
C ASP A 25 -18.73 5.01 5.36
N PRO A 26 -19.09 5.81 4.34
CA PRO A 26 -18.25 6.90 3.84
C PRO A 26 -18.22 8.13 4.75
N GLY A 27 -19.08 8.15 5.79
CA GLY A 27 -19.14 9.21 6.80
C GLY A 27 -18.23 8.96 8.00
N SER A 28 -17.71 7.74 8.15
CA SER A 28 -16.81 7.37 9.23
C SER A 28 -15.41 7.96 9.00
N GLU A 29 -15.05 8.96 9.80
CA GLU A 29 -13.68 9.50 9.86
C GLU A 29 -12.64 8.42 10.16
N GLU A 30 -12.99 7.42 10.97
CA GLU A 30 -12.12 6.28 11.27
C GLU A 30 -11.82 5.44 10.02
N CYS A 31 -12.83 5.20 9.17
CA CYS A 31 -12.63 4.48 7.91
C CYS A 31 -11.84 5.33 6.90
N GLN A 32 -12.05 6.64 6.87
CA GLN A 32 -11.28 7.56 6.03
C GLN A 32 -9.80 7.57 6.44
N LEU A 33 -9.52 7.68 7.74
CA LEU A 33 -8.16 7.63 8.28
C LEU A 33 -7.48 6.28 7.98
N ALA A 34 -8.18 5.17 8.21
CA ALA A 34 -7.65 3.83 7.93
C ALA A 34 -7.32 3.64 6.45
N TYR A 35 -8.18 4.13 5.55
CA TYR A 35 -7.93 4.06 4.12
C TYR A 35 -6.77 4.96 3.69
N ASP A 36 -6.69 6.20 4.19
CA ASP A 36 -5.60 7.12 3.86
C ASP A 36 -4.25 6.58 4.34
N GLU A 37 -4.20 6.01 5.55
CA GLU A 37 -3.00 5.39 6.11
C GLU A 37 -2.57 4.15 5.29
N ALA A 38 -3.50 3.29 4.91
CA ALA A 38 -3.23 2.12 4.07
C ALA A 38 -2.72 2.53 2.67
N LYS A 39 -3.34 3.56 2.07
CA LYS A 39 -2.93 4.11 0.79
C LYS A 39 -1.54 4.74 0.85
N GLN A 40 -1.24 5.49 1.90
CA GLN A 40 0.07 6.12 2.11
C GLN A 40 1.18 5.09 2.34
N ALA A 41 0.88 4.00 3.06
CA ALA A 41 1.79 2.88 3.22
C ALA A 41 2.06 2.15 1.89
N LEU A 42 1.02 1.94 1.07
CA LEU A 42 1.15 1.34 -0.26
C LEU A 42 2.00 2.23 -1.21
N ASP A 43 1.78 3.54 -1.20
CA ASP A 43 2.54 4.48 -2.04
C ASP A 43 4.02 4.54 -1.64
N SER A 44 4.30 4.62 -0.33
CA SER A 44 5.67 4.57 0.21
C SER A 44 6.38 3.28 -0.18
N TYR A 45 5.66 2.17 -0.13
CA TYR A 45 6.17 0.86 -0.52
C TYR A 45 6.48 0.79 -2.01
N ILE A 46 5.57 1.25 -2.88
CA ILE A 46 5.79 1.29 -4.34
C ILE A 46 6.99 2.19 -4.68
N THR A 47 7.12 3.35 -4.03
CA THR A 47 8.24 4.27 -4.22
C THR A 47 9.55 3.59 -3.85
N THR A 48 9.62 2.96 -2.67
CA THR A 48 10.80 2.21 -2.22
C THR A 48 11.15 1.07 -3.18
N VAL A 49 10.16 0.31 -3.66
CA VAL A 49 10.38 -0.77 -4.63
C VAL A 49 10.88 -0.23 -5.96
N LYS A 50 10.31 0.88 -6.46
CA LYS A 50 10.77 1.53 -7.69
C LYS A 50 12.22 2.00 -7.55
N GLU A 51 12.58 2.61 -6.43
CA GLU A 51 13.96 3.03 -6.16
C GLU A 51 14.91 1.84 -6.13
N LEU A 52 14.56 0.76 -5.42
CA LEU A 52 15.34 -0.48 -5.37
C LEU A 52 15.52 -1.09 -6.78
N LEU A 53 14.47 -1.09 -7.60
CA LEU A 53 14.53 -1.58 -8.98
C LEU A 53 15.40 -0.68 -9.87
N GLN A 54 15.29 0.64 -9.74
CA GLN A 54 16.11 1.60 -10.49
C GLN A 54 17.59 1.50 -10.12
N VAL A 55 17.92 1.40 -8.83
CA VAL A 55 19.29 1.19 -8.35
C VAL A 55 19.85 -0.11 -8.93
N LYS A 56 19.07 -1.19 -8.93
CA LYS A 56 19.51 -2.48 -9.48
C LYS A 56 19.72 -2.46 -10.99
N HIS A 57 18.95 -1.65 -11.72
CA HIS A 57 19.09 -1.47 -13.16
C HIS A 57 20.26 -0.55 -13.54
N ARG A 58 20.69 0.34 -12.63
CA ARG A 58 21.81 1.28 -12.86
C ARG A 58 23.19 0.64 -12.67
N TYR A 59 23.27 -0.52 -12.04
CA TYR A 59 24.51 -1.28 -11.81
C TYR A 59 24.75 -2.41 -12.82
N ARG A 60 24.07 -2.41 -13.96
CA ARG A 60 24.21 -3.44 -15.01
C ARG A 60 24.80 -2.88 -16.29
#